data_AF-A0A3S1JK47-F1
#
_entry.id   AF-A0A3S1JK47-F1
#
_cell.length_a   1.000
_cell.length_b   1.000
_cell.length_c   1.000
_cell.angle_alpha   90.00
_cell.angle_beta   90.00
_cell.angle_gamma   90.00
#
_symmetry.space_group_name_H-M   'P 1'
#
loop_
_entity.id
_entity.type
_entity.pdbx_description
1 polymer ?
#
loop_
_entity_poly.entity_id
_entity_poly.type
_entity_poly.pdbx_seq_one_letter_code
_entity_poly.pdbx_strand_id
1 'polypeptide(L)' 'MINLLLVAAGGAIGAGLRHVVNFVALRLVGPSFPWGTMAINIVGS' A
#
# COMPACT_ATOMS: atom_id res chain seq x y z
N MET A 1 -0.50 3.37 -26.03
CA MET A 1 -0.66 4.49 -25.07
C MET A 1 -1.63 4.15 -23.93
N ILE A 2 -2.81 3.58 -24.20
CA ILE A 2 -3.78 3.17 -23.16
C ILE A 2 -3.16 2.28 -22.06
N ASN A 3 -2.31 1.31 -22.43
CA ASN A 3 -1.67 0.40 -21.47
C ASN A 3 -0.78 1.15 -20.46
N LEU A 4 -0.08 2.19 -20.91
CA LEU A 4 0.76 3.01 -20.04
C LEU A 4 -0.09 3.76 -19.01
N LEU A 5 -1.24 4.31 -19.45
CA LEU A 5 -2.17 4.99 -18.55
C LEU A 5 -2.79 4.03 -17.53
N LEU A 6 -3.09 2.79 -17.94
CA LEU A 6 -3.60 1.75 -17.03
C LEU A 6 -2.56 1.32 -15.99
N VAL A 7 -1.31 1.12 -16.41
CA VAL A 7 -0.21 0.80 -15.49
C VAL A 7 0.05 1.97 -14.53
N ALA A 8 0.05 3.21 -15.02
CA ALA A 8 0.21 4.40 -14.20
C ALA A 8 -0.93 4.55 -13.18
N ALA A 9 -2.18 4.35 -13.61
CA ALA A 9 -3.34 4.39 -12.73
C ALA A 9 -3.28 3.30 -11.65
N GLY A 10 -2.98 2.06 -12.04
CA GLY A 10 -2.78 0.95 -11.09
C GLY A 10 -1.65 1.22 -10.10
N GLY A 11 -0.54 1.77 -10.57
CA GLY A 11 0.59 2.17 -9.73
C GLY A 11 0.25 3.29 -8.75
N ALA A 12 -0.48 4.32 -9.19
CA ALA A 12 -0.92 5.42 -8.34
C ALA A 12 -1.88 4.95 -7.24
N ILE A 13 -2.87 4.12 -7.60
CA ILE A 13 -3.82 3.53 -6.65
C ILE A 13 -3.07 2.64 -5.65
N GLY A 14 -2.18 1.77 -6.14
CA GLY A 14 -1.38 0.90 -5.30
C GLY A 14 -0.51 1.68 -4.31
N ALA A 15 0.21 2.71 -4.77
CA ALA A 15 1.03 3.55 -3.91
C ALA A 15 0.20 4.28 -2.83
N GLY A 16 -0.97 4.82 -3.20
CA GLY A 16 -1.89 5.46 -2.26
C GLY A 16 -2.40 4.51 -1.18
N LEU A 17 -2.85 3.32 -1.57
CA LEU A 17 -3.31 2.29 -0.63
C LEU A 17 -2.21 1.87 0.34
N ARG A 18 -0.97 1.69 -0.16
CA ARG A 18 0.17 1.36 0.71
C ARG A 18 0.42 2.42 1.77
N HIS A 19 0.31 3.70 1.40
CA HIS A 19 0.46 4.80 2.34
C HIS A 19 -0.62 4.78 3.43
N VAL A 20 -1.88 4.62 3.04
CA VAL A 20 -3.01 4.56 3.98
C VAL A 20 -2.88 3.38 4.94
N VAL A 21 -2.55 2.19 4.43
CA VAL A 21 -2.40 0.99 5.27
C VAL A 21 -1.24 1.15 6.26
N ASN A 22 -0.11 1.71 5.84
CA ASN A 22 0.99 2.02 6.77
C ASN A 22 0.55 3.00 7.86
N PHE A 23 -0.18 4.05 7.51
CA PHE A 23 -0.67 5.03 8.47
C PHE A 23 -1.69 4.44 9.44
N VAL A 24 -2.61 3.61 8.96
CA VAL A 24 -3.59 2.88 9.80
C VAL A 24 -2.87 1.91 10.73
N ALA A 25 -1.90 1.16 10.23
CA ALA A 25 -1.13 0.23 11.04
C ALA A 25 -0.37 0.95 12.16
N LEU A 26 0.25 2.10 11.86
CA LEU A 26 0.90 2.94 12.88
C LEU A 26 -0.06 3.36 14.00
N ARG A 27 -1.32 3.65 13.66
CA ARG A 27 -2.35 4.04 14.65
C ARG A 27 -2.88 2.87 15.48
N LEU A 28 -3.02 1.68 14.88
CA LEU A 28 -3.65 0.54 15.52
C LEU A 28 -2.68 -0.27 16.39
N VAL A 29 -1.47 -0.49 15.89
CA VAL A 29 -0.49 -1.42 16.48
C VAL A 29 0.85 -0.75 16.80
N GLY A 30 0.97 0.54 16.54
CA GLY A 30 2.14 1.34 16.85
C GLY A 30 3.31 1.12 15.89
N PRO A 31 4.45 1.80 16.12
CA PRO A 31 5.61 1.80 15.23
C PRO A 31 6.64 0.69 15.55
N SER A 32 6.37 -0.20 16.50
CA SER A 32 7.33 -1.22 16.97
C SER A 32 7.70 -2.25 15.90
N PHE A 33 6.84 -2.46 14.92
CA PHE A 33 7.06 -3.38 13.81
C PHE A 33 6.36 -2.84 12.54
N PRO A 34 6.90 -3.09 11.32
CA PRO A 34 6.32 -2.60 10.06
C PRO A 34 5.07 -3.39 9.64
N TRP A 35 4.04 -3.37 10.50
CA TRP A 35 2.78 -4.09 10.33
C TRP A 35 2.07 -3.75 9.02
N GLY A 36 2.06 -2.48 8.61
CA GLY A 36 1.43 -2.07 7.36
C GLY A 36 2.12 -2.67 6.13
N THR A 37 3.46 -2.62 6.11
CA THR A 37 4.28 -3.23 5.05
C THR A 37 4.04 -4.75 4.98
N MET A 38 4.03 -5.43 6.13
CA MET A 38 3.74 -6.87 6.17
C MET A 38 2.34 -7.18 5.62
N ALA A 39 1.32 -6.46 6.07
CA ALA A 39 -0.06 -6.67 5.64
C ALA A 39 -0.24 -6.49 4.13
N ILE A 40 0.32 -5.43 3.55
CA ILE A 40 0.28 -5.18 2.10
C ILE A 40 0.95 -6.31 1.32
N ASN A 41 2.09 -6.80 1.78
CA ASN A 41 2.81 -7.87 1.07
C ASN A 41 2.04 -9.19 1.09
N ILE A 42 1.33 -9.50 2.18
CA ILE A 42 0.49 -10.71 2.28
C ILE A 42 -0.78 -10.59 1.44
N VAL A 43 -1.42 -9.42 1.43
CA VAL A 43 -2.67 -9.22 0.66
C VAL A 43 -2.41 -9.07 -0.83
N GLY A 44 -1.26 -8.52 -1.22
CA GLY A 44 -0.91 -8.21 -2.60
C GLY A 44 -0.06 -9.24 -3.33
N SER A 45 0.36 -10.32 -2.66
CA SER A 45 1.05 -11.48 -3.26
C SER A 45 0.06 -12.44 -3.90
#